data_AF-A0A0F9I0X1-F1
#
_entry.id   AF-A0A0F9I0X1-F1
#
_cell.length_a   1.000
_cell.length_b   1.000
_cell.length_c   1.000
_cell.angle_alpha   90.00
_cell.angle_beta   90.00
_cell.angle_gamma   90.00
#
_symmetry.space_group_name_H-M   'P 1'
#
loop_
_entity.id
_entity.type
_entity.pdbx_description
1 polymer ?
#
loop_
_entity_poly.entity_id
_entity_poly.type
_entity_poly.pdbx_seq_one_letter_code
_entity_poly.pdbx_strand_id
1 'polypeptide(L)'
;MAEEGLAWGGYETKKTRAMIEAELWAKEIGFTIKGKGAVLIDLWSPDEHLIFLDGKKVYEEENNFGYPPICVQKVPIGSMLAGENQLQYQCESIFFLVRELINEYNRCVSIMQTHNLKAIKPPAKQKKRDGGKASEYDDVMAMGANTAMYTDEDISPIDFGDAKRSMVFALQEINKALDDGTLSRITLGDLPGELSAIALLQIEQGQGQVFMPRLGTRGLLKEQTAKMFISQIIATGQTTVEIGTPGHKKTFKVSDLEGEYDIVYKYANKSPETDFARLSLARQYKEADMLDELTILTDIMKRDDPEGDLGKLRRQRLRRLSPTLVMYDGLMALADDVEAGDESAKDEIDIVEAELGVRLDQILDGNLPTPEAEPAPKP
;
A
#
# COMPACT_ATOMS: atom_id res chain seq x y z
N MET A 1 -25.02 -14.61 -1.10
CA MET A 1 -23.94 -15.60 -0.89
C MET A 1 -24.65 -16.85 -0.44
N ALA A 2 -24.41 -17.98 -1.11
CA ALA A 2 -24.92 -19.25 -0.58
C ALA A 2 -24.20 -19.53 0.75
N GLU A 3 -24.75 -20.41 1.59
CA GLU A 3 -24.25 -20.71 2.95
C GLU A 3 -22.78 -21.18 2.98
N GLU A 4 -22.17 -21.51 1.84
CA GLU A 4 -20.79 -22.02 1.72
C GLU A 4 -19.85 -21.18 0.80
N GLY A 5 -20.29 -20.03 0.28
CA GLY A 5 -19.41 -19.13 -0.49
C GLY A 5 -20.00 -18.54 -1.78
N LEU A 6 -19.15 -18.39 -2.80
CA LEU A 6 -19.51 -17.83 -4.12
C LEU A 6 -20.33 -18.88 -4.89
N ALA A 7 -21.55 -18.55 -5.31
CA ALA A 7 -22.42 -19.48 -6.04
C ALA A 7 -22.03 -19.66 -7.51
N TRP A 8 -21.46 -18.62 -8.10
CA TRP A 8 -20.88 -18.64 -9.44
C TRP A 8 -20.00 -17.40 -9.58
N GLY A 9 -19.03 -17.45 -10.48
CA GLY A 9 -18.23 -16.30 -10.84
C GLY A 9 -17.79 -16.42 -12.29
N GLY A 10 -17.57 -15.28 -12.94
CA GLY A 10 -17.02 -15.29 -14.27
C GLY A 10 -16.41 -13.96 -14.63
N TYR A 11 -15.54 -13.99 -15.64
CA TYR A 11 -14.91 -12.79 -16.15
C TYR A 11 -15.11 -12.69 -17.66
N GLU A 12 -15.43 -11.48 -18.11
CA GLU A 12 -15.58 -11.15 -19.51
C GLU A 12 -14.24 -10.62 -20.03
N THR A 13 -13.69 -11.25 -21.08
CA THR A 13 -12.46 -10.80 -21.73
C THR A 13 -12.63 -10.68 -23.23
N LYS A 14 -12.06 -9.64 -23.81
CA LYS A 14 -11.94 -9.50 -25.26
C LYS A 14 -10.62 -10.12 -25.68
N LYS A 15 -10.68 -11.28 -26.34
CA LYS A 15 -9.49 -12.00 -26.81
C LYS A 15 -9.39 -11.95 -28.33
N THR A 16 -8.16 -11.86 -28.81
CA THR A 16 -7.88 -12.01 -30.25
C THR A 16 -7.99 -13.48 -30.66
N ARG A 17 -8.16 -13.73 -31.95
CA ARG A 17 -8.23 -15.11 -32.49
C ARG A 17 -7.05 -15.98 -32.04
N ALA A 18 -5.82 -15.46 -32.14
CA ALA A 18 -4.61 -16.19 -31.76
C ALA A 18 -4.58 -16.55 -30.27
N MET A 19 -5.10 -15.67 -29.41
CA MET A 19 -5.21 -15.95 -27.97
C MET A 19 -6.23 -17.04 -27.69
N ILE A 20 -7.37 -17.04 -28.39
CA ILE A 20 -8.42 -18.04 -28.20
C ILE A 20 -7.94 -19.41 -28.70
N GLU A 21 -7.31 -19.47 -29.87
CA GLU A 21 -6.76 -20.72 -30.43
C GLU A 21 -5.57 -21.28 -29.61
N ALA A 22 -4.94 -20.46 -28.77
CA ALA A 22 -3.86 -20.89 -27.89
C ALA A 22 -4.34 -21.57 -26.59
N GLU A 23 -5.59 -21.32 -26.18
CA GLU A 23 -6.19 -21.88 -24.98
C GLU A 23 -6.31 -23.41 -25.07
N LEU A 24 -6.22 -24.10 -23.92
CA LEU A 24 -6.26 -25.56 -23.85
C LEU A 24 -7.60 -26.12 -24.32
N TRP A 25 -8.72 -25.60 -23.81
CA TRP A 25 -10.07 -26.01 -24.22
C TRP A 25 -10.32 -25.84 -25.73
N ALA A 26 -9.78 -24.78 -26.34
CA ALA A 26 -9.94 -24.52 -27.77
C ALA A 26 -9.16 -25.53 -28.62
N LYS A 27 -7.98 -25.96 -28.15
CA LYS A 27 -7.18 -27.02 -28.78
C LYS A 27 -7.83 -28.40 -28.65
N GLU A 28 -8.42 -28.69 -27.49
CA GLU A 28 -9.07 -29.97 -27.21
C GLU A 28 -10.31 -30.19 -28.10
N ILE A 29 -11.10 -29.14 -28.32
CA ILE A 29 -12.30 -29.19 -29.18
C ILE A 29 -11.94 -28.94 -30.66
N GLY A 30 -10.73 -28.46 -30.96
CA GLY A 30 -10.34 -28.01 -32.31
C GLY A 30 -11.13 -26.78 -32.78
N PHE A 31 -11.51 -25.91 -31.85
CA PHE A 31 -12.37 -24.76 -32.12
C PHE A 31 -11.59 -23.63 -32.81
N THR A 32 -12.12 -23.11 -33.93
CA THR A 32 -11.53 -21.99 -34.67
C THR A 32 -12.55 -20.88 -34.91
N ILE A 33 -12.11 -19.63 -34.73
CA ILE A 33 -12.96 -18.45 -34.89
C ILE A 33 -12.83 -17.89 -36.31
N LYS A 34 -13.97 -17.52 -36.91
CA LYS A 34 -14.04 -16.91 -38.25
C LYS A 34 -13.71 -15.40 -38.26
N GLY A 35 -13.63 -14.74 -37.09
CA GLY A 35 -13.34 -13.32 -36.90
C GLY A 35 -11.92 -12.99 -36.41
N LYS A 36 -11.62 -11.69 -36.22
CA LYS A 36 -10.33 -11.20 -35.68
C LYS A 36 -10.23 -11.34 -34.15
N GLY A 37 -11.36 -11.39 -33.46
CA GLY A 37 -11.48 -11.55 -32.01
C GLY A 37 -12.94 -11.75 -31.63
N ALA A 38 -13.18 -12.11 -30.38
CA ALA A 38 -14.50 -12.36 -29.82
C ALA A 38 -14.54 -12.00 -28.33
N VAL A 39 -15.74 -11.81 -27.80
CA VAL A 39 -15.96 -11.67 -26.36
C VAL A 39 -16.05 -13.08 -25.77
N LEU A 40 -15.11 -13.41 -24.89
CA LEU A 40 -15.07 -14.65 -24.13
C LEU A 40 -15.61 -14.38 -22.73
N ILE A 41 -16.62 -15.14 -22.32
CA ILE A 41 -17.09 -15.20 -20.94
C ILE A 41 -16.72 -16.57 -20.40
N ASP A 42 -15.84 -16.57 -19.41
CA ASP A 42 -15.43 -17.76 -18.68
C ASP A 42 -16.20 -17.81 -17.35
N LEU A 43 -17.13 -18.76 -17.23
CA LEU A 43 -18.07 -18.86 -16.12
C LEU A 43 -17.85 -20.16 -15.34
N TRP A 44 -17.68 -20.01 -14.04
CA TRP A 44 -17.47 -21.10 -13.10
C TRP A 44 -18.59 -21.15 -12.09
N SER A 45 -19.13 -22.35 -11.89
CA SER A 45 -20.05 -22.71 -10.80
C SER A 45 -19.41 -23.83 -9.97
N PRO A 46 -19.94 -24.19 -8.79
CA PRO A 46 -19.43 -25.30 -7.99
C PRO A 46 -19.33 -26.61 -8.77
N ASP A 47 -20.27 -26.84 -9.69
CA ASP A 47 -20.43 -28.12 -10.39
C ASP A 47 -19.94 -28.08 -11.85
N GLU A 48 -20.00 -26.91 -12.50
CA GLU A 48 -19.76 -26.77 -13.94
C GLU A 48 -18.81 -25.60 -14.28
N HIS A 49 -17.98 -25.83 -15.29
CA HIS A 49 -17.20 -24.83 -16.01
C HIS A 49 -17.79 -24.62 -17.40
N LEU A 50 -18.18 -23.38 -17.71
CA LEU A 50 -18.88 -23.01 -18.93
C LEU A 50 -18.14 -21.87 -19.65
N ILE A 51 -17.91 -22.04 -20.95
CA ILE A 51 -17.31 -20.99 -21.78
C ILE A 51 -18.29 -20.54 -22.86
N PHE A 52 -18.53 -19.22 -22.88
CA PHE A 52 -19.34 -18.57 -23.90
C PHE A 52 -18.47 -17.70 -24.80
N LEU A 53 -18.70 -17.78 -26.11
CA LEU A 53 -18.13 -16.89 -27.12
C LEU A 53 -19.24 -16.16 -27.86
N ASP A 54 -19.20 -14.83 -27.81
CA ASP A 54 -20.21 -13.95 -28.42
C ASP A 54 -21.66 -14.39 -28.07
N GLY A 55 -21.87 -14.80 -26.81
CA GLY A 55 -23.16 -15.24 -26.29
C GLY A 55 -23.57 -16.69 -26.61
N LYS A 56 -22.72 -17.46 -27.28
CA LYS A 56 -22.96 -18.90 -27.54
C LYS A 56 -22.09 -19.76 -26.66
N LYS A 57 -22.68 -20.78 -26.02
CA LYS A 57 -21.94 -21.81 -25.27
C LYS A 57 -21.10 -22.63 -26.25
N VAL A 58 -19.80 -22.72 -26.00
CA VAL A 58 -18.84 -23.44 -26.85
C VAL A 58 -18.18 -24.61 -26.12
N TYR A 59 -18.06 -24.52 -24.80
CA TYR A 59 -17.43 -25.54 -23.97
C TYR A 59 -18.18 -25.71 -22.65
N GLU A 60 -18.11 -26.93 -22.13
CA GLU A 60 -18.69 -27.37 -20.87
C GLU A 60 -17.81 -28.49 -20.31
N GLU A 61 -17.41 -28.32 -19.06
CA GLU A 61 -16.63 -29.30 -18.30
C GLU A 61 -17.16 -29.38 -16.86
N GLU A 62 -17.03 -30.54 -16.24
CA GLU A 62 -17.38 -30.72 -14.82
C GLU A 62 -16.31 -30.08 -13.93
N ASN A 63 -16.74 -29.30 -12.94
CA ASN A 63 -15.81 -28.62 -12.03
C ASN A 63 -15.32 -29.57 -10.93
N ASN A 64 -14.12 -30.11 -11.12
CA ASN A 64 -13.50 -31.03 -10.16
C ASN A 64 -13.15 -30.40 -8.79
N PHE A 65 -13.22 -29.08 -8.64
CA PHE A 65 -12.87 -28.41 -7.39
C PHE A 65 -14.03 -28.32 -6.39
N GLY A 66 -15.29 -28.49 -6.83
CA GLY A 66 -16.47 -28.36 -5.98
C GLY A 66 -16.76 -26.93 -5.49
N TYR A 67 -16.04 -25.93 -6.00
CA TYR A 67 -16.27 -24.50 -5.75
C TYR A 67 -15.75 -23.65 -6.92
N PRO A 68 -16.27 -22.43 -7.15
CA PRO A 68 -15.74 -21.55 -8.20
C PRO A 68 -14.33 -21.04 -7.84
N PRO A 69 -13.31 -21.17 -8.71
CA PRO A 69 -11.92 -20.77 -8.45
C PRO A 69 -11.72 -19.25 -8.57
N ILE A 70 -12.59 -18.47 -7.92
CA ILE A 70 -12.63 -17.02 -7.97
C ILE A 70 -12.76 -16.49 -6.54
N CYS A 71 -11.70 -15.83 -6.05
CA CYS A 71 -11.73 -15.16 -4.76
C CYS A 71 -12.14 -13.69 -4.95
N VAL A 72 -13.23 -13.27 -4.29
CA VAL A 72 -13.67 -11.88 -4.26
C VAL A 72 -13.85 -11.45 -2.82
N GLN A 73 -13.35 -10.25 -2.52
CA GLN A 73 -13.48 -9.65 -1.21
C GLN A 73 -14.04 -8.24 -1.34
N LYS A 74 -14.98 -7.91 -0.44
CA LYS A 74 -15.60 -6.59 -0.40
C LYS A 74 -14.86 -5.74 0.61
N VAL A 75 -14.40 -4.56 0.18
CA VAL A 75 -13.80 -3.59 1.09
C VAL A 75 -14.94 -2.88 1.84
N PRO A 76 -15.00 -2.95 3.17
CA PRO A 76 -15.94 -2.16 3.95
C PRO A 76 -15.46 -0.70 4.01
N ILE A 77 -16.37 0.25 3.85
CA ILE A 77 -16.12 1.67 4.13
C ILE A 77 -16.89 2.04 5.40
N GLY A 78 -16.15 2.22 6.50
CA GLY A 78 -16.68 2.65 7.79
C GLY A 78 -17.69 1.69 8.43
N SER A 79 -18.25 2.11 9.56
CA SER A 79 -19.36 1.42 10.22
C SER A 79 -20.67 1.83 9.56
N MET A 80 -20.95 1.25 8.40
CA MET A 80 -22.30 1.32 7.83
C MET A 80 -23.13 0.24 8.53
N LEU A 81 -24.08 0.64 9.37
CA LEU A 81 -25.10 -0.26 9.93
C LEU A 81 -25.81 -0.99 8.78
N ALA A 82 -26.35 -2.17 9.04
CA ALA A 82 -27.03 -3.04 8.07
C ALA A 82 -28.36 -2.46 7.55
N GLY A 83 -28.33 -1.24 7.01
CA GLY A 83 -29.45 -0.57 6.35
C GLY A 83 -29.60 -1.03 4.90
N GLU A 84 -30.77 -0.79 4.33
CA GLU A 84 -31.16 -1.25 2.98
C GLU A 84 -30.18 -0.82 1.87
N ASN A 85 -29.52 0.33 2.04
CA ASN A 85 -28.56 0.87 1.06
C ASN A 85 -27.09 0.51 1.36
N GLN A 86 -26.80 -0.32 2.37
CA GLN A 86 -25.43 -0.63 2.78
C GLN A 86 -24.61 -1.23 1.63
N LEU A 87 -25.26 -2.04 0.78
CA LEU A 87 -24.60 -2.73 -0.33
C LEU A 87 -24.10 -1.77 -1.42
N GLN A 88 -24.72 -0.60 -1.57
CA GLN A 88 -24.33 0.42 -2.54
C GLN A 88 -23.00 1.10 -2.16
N TYR A 89 -22.71 1.19 -0.87
CA TYR A 89 -21.49 1.84 -0.35
C TYR A 89 -20.37 0.85 -0.02
N GLN A 90 -20.62 -0.46 -0.20
CA GLN A 90 -19.58 -1.49 -0.16
C GLN A 90 -18.79 -1.46 -1.48
N CYS A 91 -17.47 -1.63 -1.43
CA CYS A 91 -16.57 -1.55 -2.59
C CYS A 91 -16.41 -0.16 -3.23
N GLU A 92 -16.71 0.91 -2.50
CA GLU A 92 -16.55 2.28 -2.98
C GLU A 92 -15.08 2.72 -3.12
N SER A 93 -14.85 3.76 -3.92
CA SER A 93 -13.50 4.28 -4.22
C SER A 93 -12.80 4.89 -2.99
N ILE A 94 -11.47 5.03 -3.03
CA ILE A 94 -10.72 5.82 -2.02
C ILE A 94 -11.18 7.28 -2.00
N PHE A 95 -11.70 7.77 -3.12
CA PHE A 95 -12.19 9.14 -3.27
C PHE A 95 -13.66 9.30 -2.88
N PHE A 96 -14.31 8.27 -2.33
CA PHE A 96 -15.73 8.33 -1.98
C PHE A 96 -16.08 9.55 -1.13
N LEU A 97 -15.26 9.87 -0.13
CA LEU A 97 -15.48 10.98 0.79
C LEU A 97 -15.33 12.37 0.14
N VAL A 98 -14.60 12.47 -0.96
CA VAL A 98 -14.17 13.75 -1.54
C VAL A 98 -14.56 13.96 -3.00
N ARG A 99 -15.12 12.95 -3.68
CA ARG A 99 -15.40 12.99 -5.11
C ARG A 99 -16.29 14.17 -5.51
N GLU A 100 -17.23 14.55 -4.64
CA GLU A 100 -18.15 15.66 -4.87
C GLU A 100 -17.45 17.00 -4.66
N LEU A 101 -16.53 17.08 -3.68
CA LEU A 101 -15.73 18.27 -3.41
C LEU A 101 -14.79 18.63 -4.56
N ILE A 102 -14.26 17.63 -5.29
CA ILE A 102 -13.38 17.88 -6.45
C ILE A 102 -14.13 18.65 -7.55
N ASN A 103 -15.40 18.32 -7.78
CA ASN A 103 -16.21 19.03 -8.77
C ASN A 103 -16.49 20.48 -8.35
N GLU A 104 -16.80 20.70 -7.07
CA GLU A 104 -17.01 22.05 -6.52
C GLU A 104 -15.71 22.86 -6.48
N TYR A 105 -14.58 22.23 -6.18
CA TYR A 105 -13.24 22.84 -6.29
C TYR A 105 -12.99 23.35 -7.71
N ASN A 106 -13.16 22.48 -8.71
CA ASN A 106 -12.98 22.84 -10.11
C ASN A 106 -13.92 23.98 -10.55
N ARG A 107 -15.15 23.98 -10.02
CA ARG A 107 -16.12 25.05 -10.26
C ARG A 107 -15.68 26.37 -9.66
N CYS A 108 -15.24 26.39 -8.39
CA CYS A 108 -14.71 27.59 -7.73
C CYS A 108 -13.50 28.16 -8.48
N VAL A 109 -12.55 27.31 -8.88
CA VAL A 109 -11.37 27.72 -9.64
C VAL A 109 -11.75 28.32 -11.00
N SER A 110 -12.68 27.69 -11.71
CA SER A 110 -13.18 28.18 -13.02
C SER A 110 -13.87 29.55 -12.90
N ILE A 111 -14.69 29.73 -11.86
CA ILE A 111 -15.35 31.01 -11.55
C ILE A 111 -14.30 32.08 -11.18
N MET A 112 -13.33 31.74 -10.35
CA MET A 112 -12.26 32.65 -9.95
C MET A 112 -11.40 33.08 -11.14
N GLN A 113 -11.01 32.16 -12.02
CA GLN A 113 -10.29 32.47 -13.25
C GLN A 113 -11.09 33.42 -14.14
N THR A 114 -12.40 33.18 -14.28
CA THR A 114 -13.30 34.06 -15.04
C THR A 114 -13.38 35.45 -14.41
N HIS A 115 -13.47 35.55 -13.08
CA HIS A 115 -13.48 36.83 -12.37
C HIS A 115 -12.13 37.57 -12.46
N ASN A 116 -11.02 36.85 -12.52
CA ASN A 116 -9.69 37.44 -12.72
C ASN A 116 -9.54 38.00 -14.13
N LEU A 117 -10.02 37.29 -15.16
CA LEU A 117 -10.06 37.82 -16.53
C LEU A 117 -10.95 39.07 -16.62
N LYS A 118 -12.12 39.05 -16.00
CA LYS A 118 -13.02 40.20 -15.89
C LYS A 118 -12.44 41.35 -15.05
N ALA A 119 -11.45 41.10 -14.20
CA ALA A 119 -10.76 42.17 -13.47
C ALA A 119 -9.78 42.94 -14.37
N ILE A 120 -9.14 42.23 -15.30
CA ILE A 120 -8.19 42.80 -16.26
C ILE A 120 -8.95 43.57 -17.34
N LYS A 121 -10.07 43.00 -17.83
CA LYS A 121 -10.99 43.65 -18.77
C LYS A 121 -12.38 43.81 -18.14
N PRO A 122 -12.58 44.80 -17.24
CA PRO A 122 -13.87 44.99 -16.59
C PRO A 122 -14.89 45.53 -17.59
N PRO A 123 -16.12 45.00 -17.63
CA PRO A 123 -17.18 45.62 -18.40
C PRO A 123 -17.42 47.01 -17.83
N ALA A 124 -17.54 47.98 -18.73
CA ALA A 124 -17.75 49.37 -18.38
C ALA A 124 -19.18 49.78 -18.72
N LYS A 125 -19.76 50.62 -17.86
CA LYS A 125 -20.97 51.37 -18.18
C LYS A 125 -20.54 52.70 -18.77
N GLN A 126 -21.09 53.04 -19.93
CA GLN A 126 -20.87 54.32 -20.59
C GLN A 126 -22.15 55.14 -20.52
N LYS A 127 -22.09 56.31 -19.90
CA LYS A 127 -23.16 57.30 -19.92
C LYS A 127 -22.94 58.22 -21.12
N LYS A 128 -23.83 58.17 -22.11
CA LYS A 128 -23.83 59.07 -23.27
C LYS A 128 -24.98 60.07 -23.19
N ARG A 129 -24.73 61.31 -23.64
CA ARG A 129 -25.72 62.39 -23.63
C ARG A 129 -26.90 62.13 -24.57
N ASP A 130 -26.63 61.63 -25.78
CA ASP A 130 -27.62 61.52 -26.86
C ASP A 130 -28.30 60.15 -26.99
N GLY A 131 -28.13 59.25 -26.01
CA GLY A 131 -28.81 57.94 -26.01
C GLY A 131 -28.41 56.99 -27.15
N GLY A 132 -27.20 57.13 -27.71
CA GLY A 132 -26.67 56.29 -28.79
C GLY A 132 -26.16 54.92 -28.35
N LYS A 133 -25.78 54.07 -29.33
CA LYS A 133 -25.13 52.78 -29.07
C LYS A 133 -23.83 52.98 -28.28
N ALA A 134 -23.52 52.04 -27.38
CA ALA A 134 -22.24 52.02 -26.67
C ALA A 134 -21.07 51.96 -27.65
N SER A 135 -19.97 52.65 -27.32
CA SER A 135 -18.73 52.55 -28.10
C SER A 135 -18.12 51.14 -27.95
N GLU A 136 -17.32 50.70 -28.91
CA GLU A 136 -16.66 49.39 -28.80
C GLU A 136 -15.70 49.37 -27.61
N TYR A 137 -15.64 48.24 -26.92
CA TYR A 137 -14.91 48.11 -25.66
C TYR A 137 -13.40 48.35 -25.84
N ASP A 138 -12.82 47.77 -26.89
CA ASP A 138 -11.38 47.87 -27.14
C ASP A 138 -10.96 49.29 -27.55
N ASP A 139 -11.84 50.08 -28.17
CA ASP A 139 -11.53 51.48 -28.53
C ASP A 139 -11.45 52.41 -27.32
N VAL A 140 -12.14 52.06 -26.24
CA VAL A 140 -12.30 52.91 -25.05
C VAL A 140 -11.36 52.49 -23.93
N MET A 141 -11.19 51.18 -23.72
CA MET A 141 -10.52 50.61 -22.54
C MET A 141 -9.22 49.85 -22.90
N ALA A 142 -8.74 49.93 -24.15
CA ALA A 142 -7.42 49.40 -24.49
C ALA A 142 -6.29 50.15 -23.78
N MET A 143 -5.19 49.45 -23.52
CA MET A 143 -4.00 50.04 -22.90
C MET A 143 -3.43 51.14 -23.79
N GLY A 144 -3.41 52.38 -23.29
CA GLY A 144 -2.92 53.55 -24.02
C GLY A 144 -3.94 54.21 -24.96
N ALA A 145 -5.20 53.75 -24.95
CA ALA A 145 -6.27 54.44 -25.66
C ALA A 145 -6.55 55.81 -25.02
N ASN A 146 -6.70 56.84 -25.86
CA ASN A 146 -7.01 58.19 -25.41
C ASN A 146 -8.36 58.59 -26.01
N THR A 147 -9.41 58.40 -25.23
CA THR A 147 -10.79 58.55 -25.68
C THR A 147 -11.29 59.96 -25.37
N ALA A 148 -11.68 60.71 -26.40
CA ALA A 148 -12.28 62.04 -26.19
C ALA A 148 -13.73 61.87 -25.67
N MET A 149 -14.03 62.52 -24.54
CA MET A 149 -15.35 62.46 -23.90
C MET A 149 -15.86 63.87 -23.61
N TYR A 150 -17.17 64.09 -23.72
CA TYR A 150 -17.79 65.35 -23.32
C TYR A 150 -17.89 65.46 -21.80
N THR A 151 -18.03 66.70 -21.28
CA THR A 151 -17.97 67.00 -19.84
C THR A 151 -19.07 66.32 -19.01
N ASP A 152 -20.15 65.86 -19.65
CA ASP A 152 -21.30 65.17 -19.07
C ASP A 152 -21.32 63.65 -19.33
N GLU A 153 -20.33 63.11 -20.05
CA GLU A 153 -20.16 61.68 -20.33
C GLU A 153 -19.18 61.04 -19.35
N ASP A 154 -19.48 59.81 -18.93
CA ASP A 154 -18.64 59.06 -17.99
C ASP A 154 -18.57 57.58 -18.40
N ILE A 155 -17.40 56.99 -18.22
CA ILE A 155 -17.14 55.57 -18.42
C ILE A 155 -16.61 55.03 -17.10
N SER A 156 -17.47 54.31 -16.39
CA SER A 156 -17.11 53.69 -15.13
C SER A 156 -17.11 52.17 -15.27
N PRO A 157 -16.10 51.47 -14.73
CA PRO A 157 -16.14 50.02 -14.64
C PRO A 157 -17.29 49.59 -13.72
N ILE A 158 -17.93 48.47 -14.04
CA ILE A 158 -18.89 47.83 -13.14
C ILE A 158 -18.08 47.05 -12.11
N ASP A 159 -18.28 47.37 -10.84
CA ASP A 159 -17.67 46.61 -9.75
C ASP A 159 -18.36 45.26 -9.60
N PHE A 160 -17.58 44.18 -9.60
CA PHE A 160 -18.07 42.82 -9.43
C PHE A 160 -18.22 42.39 -7.96
N GLY A 161 -17.98 43.30 -7.02
CA GLY A 161 -18.23 43.08 -5.59
C GLY A 161 -17.30 42.06 -4.93
N ASP A 162 -17.65 41.65 -3.72
CA ASP A 162 -16.81 40.82 -2.83
C ASP A 162 -16.83 39.31 -3.14
N ALA A 163 -17.39 38.91 -4.29
CA ALA A 163 -17.50 37.51 -4.69
C ALA A 163 -16.12 36.81 -4.74
N LYS A 164 -15.05 37.56 -5.04
CA LYS A 164 -13.68 37.04 -5.00
C LYS A 164 -13.27 36.59 -3.61
N ARG A 165 -13.55 37.39 -2.58
CA ARG A 165 -13.17 37.07 -1.19
C ARG A 165 -13.98 35.89 -0.66
N SER A 166 -15.27 35.83 -0.94
CA SER A 166 -16.12 34.68 -0.61
C SER A 166 -15.62 33.39 -1.27
N MET A 167 -15.15 33.47 -2.53
CA MET A 167 -14.59 32.31 -3.23
C MET A 167 -13.24 31.86 -2.66
N VAL A 168 -12.39 32.78 -2.19
CA VAL A 168 -11.14 32.42 -1.51
C VAL A 168 -11.44 31.66 -0.21
N PHE A 169 -12.42 32.11 0.58
CA PHE A 169 -12.84 31.39 1.79
C PHE A 169 -13.44 30.01 1.46
N ALA A 170 -14.28 29.92 0.44
CA ALA A 170 -14.82 28.64 -0.02
C ALA A 170 -13.71 27.67 -0.47
N LEU A 171 -12.71 28.16 -1.22
CA LEU A 171 -11.57 27.35 -1.65
C LEU A 171 -10.72 26.86 -0.48
N GLN A 172 -10.52 27.71 0.55
CA GLN A 172 -9.81 27.32 1.78
C GLN A 172 -10.54 26.19 2.52
N GLU A 173 -11.86 26.31 2.68
CA GLU A 173 -12.66 25.27 3.35
C GLU A 173 -12.70 23.98 2.55
N ILE A 174 -12.84 24.06 1.21
CA ILE A 174 -12.80 22.89 0.33
C ILE A 174 -11.43 22.22 0.40
N ASN A 175 -10.33 22.98 0.35
CA ASN A 175 -8.97 22.41 0.46
C ASN A 175 -8.77 21.72 1.81
N LYS A 176 -9.25 22.32 2.90
CA LYS A 176 -9.18 21.70 4.23
C LYS A 176 -9.96 20.38 4.27
N ALA A 177 -11.19 20.38 3.75
CA ALA A 177 -12.00 19.16 3.67
C ALA A 177 -11.39 18.09 2.74
N LEU A 178 -10.72 18.51 1.66
CA LEU A 178 -9.95 17.61 0.79
C LEU A 178 -8.73 17.03 1.52
N ASP A 179 -7.98 17.84 2.26
CA ASP A 179 -6.82 17.39 3.04
C ASP A 179 -7.24 16.42 4.17
N ASP A 180 -8.37 16.69 4.85
CA ASP A 180 -8.93 15.83 5.89
C ASP A 180 -9.52 14.53 5.31
N GLY A 181 -10.11 14.60 4.11
CA GLY A 181 -10.78 13.47 3.46
C GLY A 181 -9.90 12.64 2.51
N THR A 182 -8.66 13.08 2.23
CA THR A 182 -7.71 12.38 1.37
C THR A 182 -6.37 12.10 2.07
N LEU A 183 -5.34 11.76 1.30
CA LEU A 183 -3.98 11.63 1.80
C LEU A 183 -3.46 13.01 2.20
N SER A 184 -3.22 13.21 3.49
CA SER A 184 -2.62 14.44 4.00
C SER A 184 -1.32 14.77 3.26
N ARG A 185 -1.10 16.05 2.93
CA ARG A 185 0.11 16.55 2.24
C ARG A 185 1.42 16.16 2.94
N ILE A 186 1.35 15.94 4.25
CA ILE A 186 2.44 15.46 5.11
C ILE A 186 3.00 14.11 4.64
N THR A 187 2.15 13.20 4.15
CA THR A 187 2.60 11.91 3.59
C THR A 187 3.17 11.99 2.18
N LEU A 188 3.01 13.12 1.50
CA LEU A 188 3.69 13.41 0.24
C LEU A 188 5.03 14.10 0.46
N GLY A 189 5.50 14.20 1.71
CA GLY A 189 6.76 14.82 2.10
C GLY A 189 6.70 16.34 2.27
N ASP A 190 5.51 16.94 2.21
CA ASP A 190 5.32 18.39 2.43
C ASP A 190 4.82 18.62 3.86
N LEU A 191 5.76 18.78 4.79
CA LEU A 191 5.51 19.07 6.19
C LEU A 191 5.45 20.59 6.40
N PRO A 192 4.32 21.15 6.85
CA PRO A 192 4.25 22.55 7.27
C PRO A 192 4.93 22.71 8.65
N GLY A 193 6.27 22.60 8.67
CA GLY A 193 7.11 22.76 9.86
C GLY A 193 7.41 21.47 10.64
N GLU A 194 8.11 21.63 11.77
CA GLU A 194 8.42 20.54 12.71
C GLU A 194 7.14 20.10 13.44
N LEU A 195 6.51 19.01 12.97
CA LEU A 195 5.36 18.42 13.66
C LEU A 195 5.83 17.62 14.88
N SER A 196 5.01 17.64 15.94
CA SER A 196 5.25 16.80 17.11
C SER A 196 5.04 15.32 16.78
N ALA A 197 5.75 14.42 17.49
CA ALA A 197 5.59 12.97 17.35
C ALA A 197 4.13 12.51 17.54
N ILE A 198 3.37 13.19 18.41
CA ILE A 198 1.96 12.89 18.66
C ILE A 198 1.10 13.30 17.45
N ALA A 199 1.37 14.45 16.85
CA ALA A 199 0.62 14.90 15.66
C ALA A 199 0.82 13.94 14.47
N LEU A 200 2.06 13.46 14.26
CA LEU A 200 2.36 12.46 13.23
C LEU A 200 1.58 11.15 13.43
N LEU A 201 1.45 10.69 14.68
CA LEU A 201 0.66 9.50 14.99
C LEU A 201 -0.84 9.71 14.84
N GLN A 202 -1.37 10.89 15.17
CA GLN A 202 -2.79 11.21 14.94
C GLN A 202 -3.12 11.20 13.45
N ILE A 203 -2.24 11.75 12.62
CA ILE A 203 -2.37 11.70 11.15
C ILE A 203 -2.32 10.25 10.66
N GLU A 204 -1.38 9.45 11.16
CA GLU A 204 -1.29 8.01 10.84
C GLU A 204 -2.58 7.27 11.21
N GLN A 205 -3.15 7.55 12.38
CA GLN A 205 -4.42 6.94 12.81
C GLN A 205 -5.58 7.33 11.90
N GLY A 206 -5.70 8.61 11.52
CA GLY A 206 -6.71 9.09 10.58
C GLY A 206 -6.61 8.39 9.22
N GLN A 207 -5.38 8.26 8.69
CA GLN A 207 -5.14 7.51 7.46
C GLN A 207 -5.43 6.02 7.61
N GLY A 208 -5.07 5.45 8.76
CA GLY A 208 -5.33 4.06 9.11
C GLY A 208 -6.81 3.71 8.99
N GLN A 209 -7.73 4.63 9.30
CA GLN A 209 -9.17 4.38 9.14
C GLN A 209 -9.59 4.13 7.69
N VAL A 210 -8.89 4.70 6.70
CA VAL A 210 -9.18 4.52 5.28
C VAL A 210 -8.42 3.32 4.69
N PHE A 211 -7.16 3.15 5.06
CA PHE A 211 -6.29 2.12 4.47
C PHE A 211 -6.32 0.77 5.20
N MET A 212 -6.46 0.73 6.52
CA MET A 212 -6.43 -0.53 7.27
C MET A 212 -7.55 -1.48 6.87
N PRO A 213 -8.82 -1.05 6.65
CA PRO A 213 -9.84 -1.95 6.14
C PRO A 213 -9.45 -2.54 4.77
N ARG A 214 -8.89 -1.72 3.88
CA ARG A 214 -8.44 -2.16 2.53
C ARG A 214 -7.28 -3.15 2.61
N LEU A 215 -6.29 -2.88 3.45
CA LEU A 215 -5.16 -3.76 3.68
C LEU A 215 -5.61 -5.08 4.34
N GLY A 216 -6.53 -5.01 5.30
CA GLY A 216 -7.16 -6.17 5.92
C GLY A 216 -7.93 -7.02 4.90
N THR A 217 -8.79 -6.40 4.09
CA THR A 217 -9.50 -7.06 2.99
C THR A 217 -8.55 -7.68 1.97
N ARG A 218 -7.43 -7.01 1.66
CA ARG A 218 -6.37 -7.56 0.81
C ARG A 218 -5.70 -8.77 1.46
N GLY A 219 -5.50 -8.76 2.78
CA GLY A 219 -4.98 -9.88 3.55
C GLY A 219 -5.88 -11.09 3.47
N LEU A 220 -7.18 -10.88 3.72
CA LEU A 220 -8.21 -11.92 3.57
C LEU A 220 -8.28 -12.45 2.14
N LEU A 221 -8.17 -11.57 1.13
CA LEU A 221 -8.13 -11.99 -0.27
C LEU A 221 -6.93 -12.88 -0.55
N LYS A 222 -5.74 -12.53 -0.04
CA LYS A 222 -4.52 -13.33 -0.20
C LYS A 222 -4.60 -14.65 0.56
N GLU A 223 -5.20 -14.67 1.74
CA GLU A 223 -5.46 -15.89 2.50
C GLU A 223 -6.38 -16.83 1.73
N GLN A 224 -7.52 -16.33 1.23
CA GLN A 224 -8.43 -17.12 0.41
C GLN A 224 -7.76 -17.63 -0.86
N THR A 225 -6.97 -16.77 -1.52
CA THR A 225 -6.21 -17.17 -2.71
C THR A 225 -5.19 -18.27 -2.37
N ALA A 226 -4.51 -18.19 -1.23
CA ALA A 226 -3.56 -19.20 -0.80
C ALA A 226 -4.25 -20.53 -0.48
N LYS A 227 -5.37 -20.50 0.26
CA LYS A 227 -6.21 -21.69 0.53
C LYS A 227 -6.72 -22.32 -0.77
N MET A 228 -7.13 -21.49 -1.74
CA MET A 228 -7.52 -21.94 -3.08
C MET A 228 -6.35 -22.62 -3.80
N PHE A 229 -5.16 -22.00 -3.83
CA PHE A 229 -3.99 -22.62 -4.47
C PHE A 229 -3.61 -23.95 -3.83
N ILE A 230 -3.65 -24.06 -2.50
CA ILE A 230 -3.29 -25.30 -1.82
C ILE A 230 -4.32 -26.40 -2.12
N SER A 231 -5.61 -26.11 -2.07
CA SER A 231 -6.64 -27.09 -2.44
C SER A 231 -6.55 -27.52 -3.90
N GLN A 232 -6.23 -26.62 -4.83
CA GLN A 232 -5.97 -26.96 -6.24
C GLN A 232 -4.73 -27.85 -6.41
N ILE A 233 -3.64 -27.58 -5.68
CA ILE A 233 -2.43 -28.41 -5.70
C ILE A 233 -2.74 -29.83 -5.21
N ILE A 234 -3.48 -29.94 -4.09
CA ILE A 234 -3.89 -31.24 -3.53
C ILE A 234 -4.79 -31.99 -4.52
N ALA A 235 -5.75 -31.30 -5.15
CA ALA A 235 -6.64 -31.88 -6.15
C ALA A 235 -5.91 -32.37 -7.41
N THR A 236 -4.74 -31.81 -7.73
CA THR A 236 -3.92 -32.26 -8.87
C THR A 236 -3.29 -33.64 -8.62
N GLY A 237 -3.24 -34.10 -7.37
CA GLY A 237 -2.75 -35.44 -6.99
C GLY A 237 -1.25 -35.67 -7.20
N GLN A 238 -0.47 -34.60 -7.40
CA GLN A 238 0.98 -34.69 -7.54
C GLN A 238 1.67 -34.78 -6.17
N THR A 239 2.75 -35.55 -6.07
CA THR A 239 3.50 -35.73 -4.81
C THR A 239 4.50 -34.60 -4.56
N THR A 240 5.00 -33.96 -5.61
CA THR A 240 5.96 -32.87 -5.54
C THR A 240 5.61 -31.77 -6.52
N VAL A 241 5.67 -30.51 -6.07
CA VAL A 241 5.46 -29.33 -6.91
C VAL A 241 6.74 -28.52 -6.97
N GLU A 242 7.14 -28.13 -8.19
CA GLU A 242 8.23 -27.20 -8.40
C GLU A 242 7.70 -25.76 -8.45
N ILE A 243 8.11 -24.93 -7.51
CA ILE A 243 7.71 -23.52 -7.46
C ILE A 243 8.97 -22.65 -7.62
N GLY A 244 8.92 -21.69 -8.53
CA GLY A 244 10.00 -20.70 -8.69
C GLY A 244 10.10 -20.13 -10.10
N THR A 245 11.02 -19.19 -10.27
CA THR A 245 11.39 -18.66 -11.59
C THR A 245 12.26 -19.66 -12.36
N PRO A 246 12.25 -19.61 -13.70
CA PRO A 246 13.16 -20.42 -14.51
C PRO A 246 14.62 -20.21 -14.04
N GLY A 247 15.27 -21.26 -13.55
CA GLY A 247 16.63 -21.23 -12.99
C GLY A 247 16.72 -21.26 -11.45
N HIS A 248 15.65 -20.93 -10.73
CA HIS A 248 15.60 -20.97 -9.25
C HIS A 248 14.35 -21.66 -8.75
N LYS A 249 14.12 -22.88 -9.23
CA LYS A 249 13.00 -23.71 -8.77
C LYS A 249 13.36 -24.42 -7.47
N LYS A 250 12.45 -24.39 -6.50
CA LYS A 250 12.51 -25.23 -5.31
C LYS A 250 11.42 -26.29 -5.41
N THR A 251 11.78 -27.52 -5.05
CA THR A 251 10.83 -28.62 -4.92
C THR A 251 10.20 -28.58 -3.54
N PHE A 252 8.87 -28.61 -3.49
CA PHE A 252 8.09 -28.71 -2.27
C PHE A 252 7.29 -30.00 -2.29
N LYS A 253 7.21 -30.68 -1.14
CA LYS A 253 6.39 -31.88 -0.99
C LYS A 253 4.96 -31.47 -0.67
N VAL A 254 3.99 -32.12 -1.31
CA VAL A 254 2.57 -31.84 -1.06
C VAL A 254 2.13 -32.32 0.33
N SER A 255 2.81 -33.34 0.89
CA SER A 255 2.61 -33.79 2.27
C SER A 255 2.78 -32.70 3.31
N ASP A 256 3.62 -31.70 3.05
CA ASP A 256 3.90 -30.61 3.99
C ASP A 256 2.76 -29.57 3.99
N LEU A 257 1.87 -29.63 3.00
CA LEU A 257 0.68 -28.79 2.84
C LEU A 257 -0.60 -29.47 3.34
N GLU A 258 -0.53 -30.75 3.74
CA GLU A 258 -1.64 -31.50 4.32
C GLU A 258 -1.63 -31.33 5.85
N GLY A 259 -2.52 -30.48 6.37
CA GLY A 259 -2.64 -30.21 7.81
C GLY A 259 -3.53 -29.01 8.13
N GLU A 260 -3.72 -28.75 9.43
CA GLU A 260 -4.38 -27.53 9.92
C GLU A 260 -3.33 -26.44 10.10
N TYR A 261 -3.35 -25.43 9.25
CA TYR A 261 -2.50 -24.24 9.36
C TYR A 261 -3.34 -22.98 9.16
N ASP A 262 -2.92 -21.92 9.83
CA ASP A 262 -3.50 -20.59 9.66
C ASP A 262 -2.55 -19.73 8.82
N ILE A 263 -3.07 -19.17 7.72
CA ILE A 263 -2.29 -18.29 6.83
C ILE A 263 -2.70 -16.86 7.12
N VAL A 264 -1.89 -16.16 7.91
CA VAL A 264 -2.17 -14.76 8.27
C VAL A 264 -1.27 -13.81 7.48
N TYR A 265 -1.88 -12.98 6.63
CA TYR A 265 -1.20 -11.87 5.97
C TYR A 265 -1.34 -10.59 6.81
N LYS A 266 -0.26 -10.19 7.49
CA LYS A 266 -0.20 -8.92 8.21
C LYS A 266 0.41 -7.84 7.32
N TYR A 267 -0.31 -6.73 7.16
CA TYR A 267 0.21 -5.54 6.48
C TYR A 267 0.48 -4.45 7.52
N ALA A 268 1.67 -3.88 7.46
CA ALA A 268 2.06 -2.71 8.24
C ALA A 268 2.33 -1.54 7.28
N ASN A 269 1.85 -0.35 7.63
CA ASN A 269 2.31 0.87 6.98
C ASN A 269 3.63 1.31 7.64
N LYS A 270 4.68 1.44 6.83
CA LYS A 270 6.00 1.90 7.28
C LYS A 270 6.28 3.23 6.59
N SER A 271 6.43 4.28 7.39
CA SER A 271 6.93 5.58 6.92
C SER A 271 8.11 5.97 7.80
N PRO A 272 9.20 6.53 7.24
CA PRO A 272 10.35 6.95 8.04
C PRO A 272 9.98 7.94 9.15
N GLU A 273 9.01 8.83 8.91
CA GLU A 273 8.56 9.84 9.87
C GLU A 273 7.78 9.22 11.03
N THR A 274 6.87 8.28 10.72
CA THR A 274 6.09 7.56 11.74
C THR A 274 6.97 6.63 12.55
N ASP A 275 7.95 5.96 11.91
CA ASP A 275 8.92 5.13 12.61
C ASP A 275 9.82 5.97 13.54
N PHE A 276 10.22 7.18 13.14
CA PHE A 276 10.91 8.11 14.04
C PHE A 276 10.03 8.53 15.23
N ALA A 277 8.77 8.88 14.97
CA ALA A 277 7.83 9.24 16.03
C ALA A 277 7.60 8.10 17.03
N ARG A 278 7.39 6.87 16.53
CA ARG A 278 7.26 5.66 17.36
C ARG A 278 8.53 5.36 18.14
N LEU A 279 9.70 5.52 17.53
CA LEU A 279 10.99 5.33 18.21
C LEU A 279 11.19 6.36 19.33
N SER A 280 10.81 7.62 19.09
CA SER A 280 10.90 8.69 20.10
C SER A 280 10.03 8.37 21.31
N LEU A 281 8.78 7.95 21.09
CA LEU A 281 7.89 7.51 22.18
C LEU A 281 8.41 6.25 22.87
N ALA A 282 8.84 5.25 22.10
CA ALA A 282 9.40 4.01 22.65
C ALA A 282 10.59 4.28 23.58
N ARG A 283 11.46 5.26 23.24
CA ARG A 283 12.55 5.70 24.11
C ARG A 283 12.04 6.32 25.41
N GLN A 284 11.04 7.21 25.33
CA GLN A 284 10.45 7.84 26.52
C GLN A 284 9.82 6.80 27.46
N TYR A 285 9.06 5.84 26.92
CA TYR A 285 8.46 4.76 27.73
C TYR A 285 9.51 3.84 28.35
N LYS A 286 10.60 3.57 27.62
CA LYS A 286 11.73 2.78 28.11
C LYS A 286 12.54 3.50 29.19
N GLU A 287 12.80 4.80 29.01
CA GLU A 287 13.50 5.63 29.99
C GLU A 287 12.70 5.79 31.28
N ALA A 288 11.38 5.84 31.18
CA ALA A 288 10.47 5.88 32.31
C ALA A 288 10.19 4.51 32.94
N ASP A 289 10.76 3.43 32.41
CA ASP A 289 10.58 2.03 32.85
C ASP A 289 9.10 1.63 33.04
N MET A 290 8.22 2.17 32.20
CA MET A 290 6.76 2.00 32.33
C MET A 290 6.22 0.76 31.62
N LEU A 291 6.92 0.27 30.60
CA LEU A 291 6.47 -0.83 29.73
C LEU A 291 7.61 -1.81 29.47
N ASP A 292 7.28 -3.09 29.35
CA ASP A 292 8.23 -4.13 28.98
C ASP A 292 8.65 -4.01 27.50
N GLU A 293 9.82 -4.56 27.19
CA GLU A 293 10.40 -4.44 25.85
C GLU A 293 9.58 -5.14 24.77
N LEU A 294 8.84 -6.20 25.12
CA LEU A 294 7.99 -6.89 24.16
C LEU A 294 6.80 -6.00 23.79
N THR A 295 6.11 -5.43 24.78
CA THR A 295 5.03 -4.46 24.55
C THR A 295 5.49 -3.23 23.77
N ILE A 296 6.71 -2.72 24.03
CA ILE A 296 7.27 -1.61 23.25
C ILE A 296 7.46 -2.01 21.77
N LEU A 297 7.95 -3.22 21.50
CA LEU A 297 8.19 -3.69 20.14
C LEU A 297 6.89 -4.03 19.39
N THR A 298 5.88 -4.57 20.09
CA THR A 298 4.59 -4.98 19.52
C THR A 298 3.66 -3.78 19.33
N ASP A 299 3.45 -2.98 20.38
CA ASP A 299 2.32 -2.06 20.43
C ASP A 299 2.73 -0.64 19.99
N ILE A 300 3.96 -0.23 20.32
CA ILE A 300 4.49 1.09 19.98
C ILE A 300 5.20 1.07 18.63
N MET A 301 6.22 0.21 18.51
CA MET A 301 7.04 0.14 17.30
C MET A 301 6.39 -0.67 16.18
N LYS A 302 5.41 -1.53 16.48
CA LYS A 302 4.69 -2.39 15.53
C LYS A 302 5.64 -3.16 14.59
N ARG A 303 6.68 -3.78 15.16
CA ARG A 303 7.63 -4.58 14.36
C ARG A 303 6.96 -5.86 13.85
N ASP A 304 7.37 -6.30 12.67
CA ASP A 304 6.77 -7.48 12.02
C ASP A 304 7.06 -8.78 12.80
N ASP A 305 8.26 -8.90 13.35
CA ASP A 305 8.72 -10.04 14.17
C ASP A 305 9.34 -9.55 15.50
N PRO A 306 8.51 -9.23 16.50
CA PRO A 306 8.97 -8.70 17.78
C PRO A 306 9.75 -9.75 18.59
N GLU A 307 9.38 -11.03 18.50
CA GLU A 307 10.04 -12.11 19.23
C GLU A 307 11.45 -12.40 18.68
N GLY A 308 11.59 -12.47 17.35
CA GLY A 308 12.89 -12.65 16.72
C GLY A 308 13.83 -11.47 17.01
N ASP A 309 13.31 -10.25 16.99
CA ASP A 309 14.09 -9.05 17.31
C ASP A 309 14.45 -8.97 18.80
N LEU A 310 13.57 -9.39 19.70
CA LEU A 310 13.87 -9.52 21.12
C LEU A 310 14.92 -10.62 21.37
N GLY A 311 14.85 -11.74 20.66
CA GLY A 311 15.87 -12.78 20.67
C GLY A 311 17.23 -12.28 20.19
N LYS A 312 17.27 -11.44 19.14
CA LYS A 312 18.49 -10.76 18.69
C LYS A 312 19.01 -9.77 19.73
N LEU A 313 18.14 -8.98 20.36
CA LEU A 313 18.50 -8.04 21.42
C LEU A 313 19.08 -8.76 22.65
N ARG A 314 18.45 -9.86 23.08
CA ARG A 314 18.97 -10.71 24.17
C ARG A 314 20.35 -11.26 23.82
N ARG A 315 20.52 -11.77 22.59
CA ARG A 315 21.84 -12.21 22.09
C ARG A 315 22.87 -11.08 22.11
N GLN A 316 22.50 -9.87 21.67
CA GLN A 316 23.39 -8.70 21.74
C GLN A 316 23.75 -8.30 23.17
N ARG A 317 22.83 -8.38 24.14
CA ARG A 317 23.12 -8.11 25.56
C ARG A 317 24.05 -9.16 26.15
N LEU A 318 23.80 -10.43 25.86
CA LEU A 318 24.66 -11.54 26.27
C LEU A 318 26.07 -11.37 25.72
N ARG A 319 26.22 -10.95 24.45
CA ARG A 319 27.51 -10.60 23.84
C ARG A 319 28.24 -9.47 24.57
N ARG A 320 27.52 -8.44 25.03
CA ARG A 320 28.14 -7.36 25.82
C ARG A 320 28.62 -7.82 27.20
N LEU A 321 27.98 -8.83 27.77
CA LEU A 321 28.31 -9.37 29.10
C LEU A 321 29.38 -10.47 29.04
N SER A 322 29.41 -11.25 27.96
CA SER A 322 30.34 -12.37 27.77
C SER A 322 31.32 -12.09 26.62
N PRO A 323 32.59 -11.76 26.94
CA PRO A 323 33.65 -11.61 25.94
C PRO A 323 33.84 -12.86 25.06
N THR A 324 33.61 -14.05 25.64
CA THR A 324 33.75 -15.34 24.95
C THR A 324 32.81 -15.48 23.75
N LEU A 325 31.58 -14.96 23.85
CA LEU A 325 30.64 -14.98 22.72
C LEU A 325 31.06 -14.02 21.61
N VAL A 326 31.66 -12.87 21.95
CA VAL A 326 32.18 -11.92 20.96
C VAL A 326 33.34 -12.54 20.19
N MET A 327 34.22 -13.26 20.90
CA MET A 327 35.33 -14.01 20.30
C MET A 327 34.84 -15.16 19.42
N TYR A 328 33.82 -15.91 19.85
CA TYR A 328 33.17 -16.95 19.04
C TYR A 328 32.62 -16.40 17.71
N ASP A 329 31.85 -15.31 17.77
CA ASP A 329 31.27 -14.69 16.57
C ASP A 329 32.35 -14.13 15.63
N GLY A 330 33.43 -13.56 16.19
CA GLY A 330 34.57 -13.09 15.42
C GLY A 330 35.28 -14.22 14.67
N LEU A 331 35.49 -15.36 15.32
CA LEU A 331 36.06 -16.56 14.70
C LEU A 331 35.14 -17.12 13.59
N MET A 332 33.83 -17.15 13.80
CA MET A 332 32.87 -17.58 12.78
C MET A 332 32.85 -16.64 11.57
N ALA A 333 32.91 -15.32 11.79
CA ALA A 333 32.97 -14.36 10.69
C ALA A 333 34.27 -14.51 9.87
N LEU A 334 35.41 -14.71 10.54
CA LEU A 334 36.67 -15.00 9.85
C LEU A 334 36.62 -16.34 9.10
N ALA A 335 35.94 -17.36 9.63
CA ALA A 335 35.76 -18.63 8.94
C ALA A 335 34.92 -18.48 7.65
N ASP A 336 33.84 -17.68 7.70
CA ASP A 336 33.04 -17.35 6.51
C ASP A 336 33.89 -16.58 5.45
N ASP A 337 34.78 -15.67 5.89
CA ASP A 337 35.68 -14.92 5.00
C ASP A 337 36.76 -15.80 4.36
N VAL A 338 37.22 -16.84 5.07
CA VAL A 338 38.10 -17.88 4.52
C VAL A 338 37.37 -18.71 3.44
N GLU A 339 36.09 -19.03 3.64
CA GLU A 339 35.26 -19.70 2.63
C GLU A 339 35.01 -18.80 1.40
N ALA A 340 34.94 -17.48 1.61
CA ALA A 340 34.84 -16.47 0.55
C ALA A 340 36.17 -16.24 -0.21
N GLY A 341 37.29 -16.79 0.29
CA GLY A 341 38.57 -16.84 -0.40
C GLY A 341 39.59 -15.78 0.04
N ASP A 342 39.42 -15.15 1.20
CA ASP A 342 40.39 -14.18 1.74
C ASP A 342 41.50 -14.91 2.54
N GLU A 343 42.75 -14.81 2.10
CA GLU A 343 43.87 -15.55 2.72
C GLU A 343 44.32 -14.93 4.05
N SER A 344 44.13 -13.62 4.25
CA SER A 344 44.50 -12.94 5.49
C SER A 344 43.62 -13.34 6.68
N ALA A 345 42.39 -13.81 6.43
CA ALA A 345 41.49 -14.26 7.48
C ALA A 345 42.01 -15.54 8.19
N LYS A 346 42.85 -16.35 7.52
CA LYS A 346 43.47 -17.54 8.14
C LYS A 346 44.51 -17.16 9.19
N ASP A 347 45.35 -16.18 8.88
CA ASP A 347 46.39 -15.69 9.79
C ASP A 347 45.74 -15.04 11.03
N GLU A 348 44.60 -14.36 10.86
CA GLU A 348 43.83 -13.77 11.95
C GLU A 348 43.16 -14.82 12.84
N ILE A 349 42.65 -15.93 12.27
CA ILE A 349 42.14 -17.07 13.05
C ILE A 349 43.25 -17.67 13.91
N ASP A 350 44.44 -17.91 13.34
CA ASP A 350 45.57 -18.51 14.05
C ASP A 350 46.04 -17.65 15.24
N ILE A 351 46.00 -16.32 15.11
CA ILE A 351 46.33 -15.38 16.19
C ILE A 351 45.27 -15.45 17.30
N VAL A 352 43.98 -15.45 16.94
CA VAL A 352 42.87 -15.48 17.91
C VAL A 352 42.78 -16.84 18.62
N GLU A 353 43.05 -17.95 17.92
CA GLU A 353 43.18 -19.28 18.53
C GLU A 353 44.33 -19.34 19.55
N ALA A 354 45.47 -18.73 19.23
CA ALA A 354 46.63 -18.67 20.12
C ALA A 354 46.36 -17.83 21.37
N GLU A 355 45.59 -16.74 21.27
CA GLU A 355 45.18 -15.92 22.42
C GLU A 355 44.17 -16.64 23.34
N LEU A 356 43.27 -17.44 22.77
CA LEU A 356 42.22 -18.15 23.50
C LEU A 356 42.66 -19.50 24.06
N GLY A 357 43.73 -20.09 23.51
CA GLY A 357 44.20 -21.42 23.89
C GLY A 357 43.25 -22.55 23.50
N VAL A 358 42.35 -22.33 22.53
CA VAL A 358 41.34 -23.30 22.05
C VAL A 358 41.30 -23.27 20.52
N ARG A 359 41.20 -24.45 19.90
CA ARG A 359 41.11 -24.61 18.43
C ARG A 359 39.69 -24.35 17.92
N LEU A 360 39.56 -23.79 16.72
CA LEU A 360 38.29 -23.50 16.03
C LEU A 360 37.33 -24.71 16.02
N ASP A 361 37.86 -25.91 15.76
CA ASP A 361 37.08 -27.16 15.76
C ASP A 361 36.43 -27.46 17.13
N GLN A 362 37.12 -27.16 18.23
CA GLN A 362 36.60 -27.39 19.59
C GLN A 362 35.55 -26.33 19.98
N ILE A 363 35.67 -25.14 19.41
CA ILE A 363 34.74 -24.03 19.60
C ILE A 363 33.45 -24.29 18.81
N LEU A 364 33.55 -24.79 17.57
CA LEU A 364 32.43 -25.23 16.74
C LEU A 364 31.61 -26.36 17.39
N ASP A 365 32.28 -27.26 18.10
CA ASP A 365 31.66 -28.34 18.89
C ASP A 365 31.05 -27.86 20.22
N GLY A 366 31.16 -26.57 20.55
CA GLY A 366 30.54 -25.96 21.73
C GLY A 366 31.33 -26.09 23.04
N ASN A 367 32.59 -26.54 23.00
CA ASN A 367 33.45 -26.62 24.17
C ASN A 367 34.20 -25.30 24.37
N LEU A 368 33.52 -24.31 24.95
CA LEU A 368 34.13 -23.03 25.31
C LEU A 368 34.92 -23.14 26.62
N PRO A 369 36.07 -22.44 26.73
CA PRO A 369 36.83 -22.40 27.97
C PRO A 369 36.04 -21.61 29.03
N THR A 370 35.70 -22.26 30.14
CA THR A 370 35.18 -21.58 31.33
C THR A 370 36.29 -20.70 31.92
N PRO A 371 36.03 -19.41 32.22
CA PRO A 371 37.03 -18.58 32.90
C PRO A 371 37.38 -19.21 34.25
N GLU A 372 38.67 -19.39 34.51
CA GLU A 372 39.16 -19.90 35.79
C GLU A 372 38.66 -18.99 36.92
N ALA A 373 37.98 -19.59 37.91
CA ALA A 373 37.54 -18.87 39.10
C ALA A 373 38.78 -18.32 39.84
N GLU A 374 38.76 -17.02 40.15
CA GLU A 374 39.83 -16.39 40.92
C GLU A 374 40.12 -17.20 42.21
N PRO A 375 41.38 -17.53 42.51
CA PRO A 375 41.70 -18.34 43.66
C PRO A 375 41.31 -17.60 44.93
N ALA A 376 40.44 -18.22 45.74
CA ALA A 376 39.99 -17.69 47.01
C ALA A 376 41.19 -17.21 47.86
N PRO A 377 41.09 -16.03 48.50
CA PRO A 377 42.19 -15.50 49.32
C PRO A 377 42.49 -16.50 50.44
N LYS A 378 43.73 -16.96 50.51
CA LYS A 378 44.19 -17.89 51.55
C LYS A 378 44.09 -17.21 52.94
N PRO A 379 43.68 -17.97 53.98
CA PRO A 379 43.38 -17.44 55.31
C PRO A 379 44.59 -16.87 56.06
#